data_AF-A0A5D2CMM8-F1
#
_entry.id   AF-A0A5D2CMM8-F1
#
_cell.length_a   1.000
_cell.length_b   1.000
_cell.length_c   1.000
_cell.angle_alpha   90.00
_cell.angle_beta   90.00
_cell.angle_gamma   90.00
#
_symmetry.space_group_name_H-M   'P 1'
#
loop_
_entity.id
_entity.type
_entity.pdbx_description
1 polymer ?
#
loop_
_entity_poly.entity_id
_entity_poly.type
_entity_poly.pdbx_seq_one_letter_code
_entity_poly.pdbx_strand_id
1 'polypeptide(L)'
;MKKQVICSTVFPLLCILLLFLSVEAQTCSPSGKIKGKTPPPGQCNQENDSDCCKDGKWYTTYKCSPPVSSQTKATLTLNSFEPDGDGGAPSECDNQYHSDDDPVVALSTGWYNNGKRCLNYINIHGKGKSVRAKVVDECDSTMGCDSDHDYQPPCPNNIVDASKAVWKALGVPESDWGEMDIYWSDTD
;
A
#
# COMPACT_ATOMS: atom_id res chain seq x y z
N MET A 1 -38.03 -58.31 44.42
CA MET A 1 -37.73 -56.90 44.78
C MET A 1 -36.69 -56.37 43.82
N LYS A 2 -36.97 -55.23 43.20
CA LYS A 2 -36.17 -54.57 42.15
C LYS A 2 -34.84 -54.05 42.71
N LYS A 3 -33.79 -54.05 41.88
CA LYS A 3 -32.89 -52.89 41.72
C LYS A 3 -32.10 -53.02 40.41
N GLN A 4 -32.59 -52.32 39.40
CA GLN A 4 -31.84 -51.92 38.20
C GLN A 4 -30.73 -50.98 38.63
N VAL A 5 -29.51 -51.21 38.16
CA VAL A 5 -28.44 -50.21 38.18
C VAL A 5 -28.31 -49.67 36.76
N ILE A 6 -28.77 -48.44 36.59
CA ILE A 6 -28.57 -47.64 35.39
C ILE A 6 -27.20 -47.00 35.55
N CYS A 7 -26.21 -47.44 34.78
CA CYS A 7 -24.95 -46.71 34.63
C CYS A 7 -25.06 -45.85 33.38
N SER A 8 -25.46 -44.61 33.59
CA SER A 8 -25.43 -43.56 32.58
C SER A 8 -24.04 -42.95 32.60
N THR A 9 -23.25 -43.16 31.56
CA THR A 9 -22.16 -42.24 31.21
C THR A 9 -22.25 -41.95 29.73
N VAL A 10 -22.66 -40.73 29.46
CA VAL A 10 -22.79 -40.07 28.17
C VAL A 10 -21.46 -40.20 27.43
N PHE A 11 -21.45 -40.94 26.33
CA PHE A 11 -20.37 -40.86 25.35
C PHE A 11 -20.29 -39.40 24.90
N PRO A 12 -19.18 -38.67 25.13
CA PRO A 12 -19.05 -37.34 24.58
C PRO A 12 -19.01 -37.52 23.07
N LEU A 13 -19.98 -36.90 22.41
CA LEU A 13 -20.16 -36.83 20.97
C LEU A 13 -19.01 -35.99 20.38
N LEU A 14 -17.78 -36.50 20.48
CA LEU A 14 -16.56 -35.88 19.99
C LEU A 14 -16.32 -36.35 18.55
N CYS A 15 -17.27 -36.04 17.66
CA CYS A 15 -17.07 -36.20 16.23
C CYS A 15 -17.55 -34.93 15.51
N ILE A 16 -16.65 -33.94 15.54
CA ILE A 16 -16.29 -33.16 14.35
C ILE A 16 -17.50 -32.45 13.72
N LEU A 17 -17.99 -31.41 14.41
CA LEU A 17 -18.56 -30.27 13.72
C LEU A 17 -17.36 -29.54 13.08
N LEU A 18 -16.94 -29.98 11.88
CA LEU A 18 -16.19 -29.14 10.97
C LEU A 18 -17.12 -27.98 10.62
N LEU A 19 -17.14 -26.99 11.51
CA LEU A 19 -17.54 -25.64 11.17
C LEU A 19 -16.56 -25.25 10.06
N PHE A 20 -17.02 -25.40 8.81
CA PHE A 20 -16.47 -24.65 7.70
C PHE A 20 -16.67 -23.19 8.07
N LEU A 21 -15.72 -22.65 8.85
CA LEU A 21 -15.46 -21.23 8.85
C LEU A 21 -14.97 -20.96 7.44
N SER A 22 -15.92 -20.69 6.55
CA SER A 22 -15.64 -19.89 5.37
C SER A 22 -15.14 -18.57 5.93
N VAL A 23 -13.83 -18.48 6.16
CA VAL A 23 -13.16 -17.20 6.21
C VAL A 23 -13.40 -16.66 4.82
N GLU A 24 -14.44 -15.85 4.65
CA GLU A 24 -14.48 -14.91 3.53
C GLU A 24 -13.18 -14.12 3.69
N ALA A 25 -12.16 -14.51 2.93
CA ALA A 25 -10.99 -13.69 2.74
C ALA A 25 -11.55 -12.38 2.21
N GLN A 26 -11.64 -11.38 3.08
CA GLN A 26 -12.34 -10.14 2.79
C GLN A 26 -11.59 -9.49 1.63
N THR A 27 -12.13 -9.66 0.43
CA THR A 27 -11.50 -9.18 -0.79
C THR A 27 -11.55 -7.66 -0.76
N CYS A 28 -10.39 -7.03 -0.93
CA CYS A 28 -10.33 -5.57 -0.93
C CYS A 28 -11.17 -5.02 -2.08
N SER A 29 -12.12 -4.16 -1.73
CA SER A 29 -13.06 -3.53 -2.65
C SER A 29 -12.92 -2.00 -2.57
N PRO A 30 -13.25 -1.26 -3.64
CA PRO A 30 -13.30 0.20 -3.59
C PRO A 30 -14.14 0.73 -2.43
N SER A 31 -13.63 1.75 -1.73
CA SER A 31 -14.36 2.42 -0.65
C SER A 31 -15.29 3.52 -1.13
N GLY A 32 -15.04 4.05 -2.33
CA GLY A 32 -15.82 5.16 -2.88
C GLY A 32 -15.21 5.75 -4.14
N LYS A 33 -15.63 6.97 -4.48
CA LYS A 33 -15.08 7.75 -5.59
C LYS A 33 -15.05 9.22 -5.23
N ILE A 34 -14.06 9.94 -5.75
CA ILE A 34 -13.99 11.40 -5.69
C ILE A 34 -14.05 11.99 -7.10
N LYS A 35 -14.52 13.23 -7.21
CA LYS A 35 -14.61 13.95 -8.47
C LYS A 35 -13.43 14.91 -8.59
N GLY A 36 -12.65 14.75 -9.65
CA GLY A 36 -11.53 15.62 -9.98
C GLY A 36 -11.97 17.05 -10.24
N LYS A 37 -11.07 17.98 -9.94
CA LYS A 37 -11.19 19.42 -10.13
C LYS A 37 -9.97 19.89 -10.93
N THR A 38 -10.13 20.97 -11.69
CA THR A 38 -8.97 21.62 -12.33
C THR A 38 -8.03 22.17 -11.25
N PRO A 39 -6.73 21.81 -11.27
CA PRO A 39 -5.74 22.43 -10.39
C PRO A 39 -5.66 23.95 -10.63
N PRO A 40 -5.51 24.77 -9.57
CA PRO A 40 -5.17 26.18 -9.72
C PRO A 40 -3.85 26.37 -10.50
N PRO A 41 -3.62 27.54 -11.13
CA PRO A 41 -2.34 27.83 -11.78
C PRO A 41 -1.16 27.68 -10.81
N GLY A 42 -0.13 26.92 -11.21
CA GLY A 42 1.05 26.67 -10.39
C GLY A 42 0.86 25.59 -9.32
N GLN A 43 -0.17 24.76 -9.45
CA GLN A 43 -0.41 23.56 -8.64
C GLN A 43 -0.40 22.32 -9.55
N CYS A 44 -0.24 21.16 -8.94
CA CYS A 44 0.04 19.87 -9.57
C CYS A 44 1.43 19.82 -10.22
N ASN A 45 2.40 19.39 -9.42
CA ASN A 45 3.72 18.98 -9.85
C ASN A 45 3.60 17.75 -10.75
N GLN A 46 4.24 17.83 -11.91
CA GLN A 46 4.27 16.76 -12.92
C GLN A 46 5.66 16.13 -13.06
N GLU A 47 6.55 16.33 -12.08
CA GLU A 47 7.80 15.56 -11.97
C GLU A 47 7.47 14.05 -11.95
N ASN A 48 8.40 13.24 -12.44
CA ASN A 48 8.28 11.77 -12.56
C ASN A 48 7.00 11.29 -13.25
N ASP A 49 6.49 12.08 -14.20
CA ASP A 49 5.26 11.80 -14.94
C ASP A 49 3.98 11.77 -14.07
N SER A 50 4.00 12.49 -12.94
CA SER A 50 2.85 12.64 -12.05
C SER A 50 1.62 13.21 -12.76
N ASP A 51 0.48 12.54 -12.54
CA ASP A 51 -0.79 12.83 -13.20
C ASP A 51 -1.58 13.91 -12.43
N CYS A 52 -2.20 14.84 -13.14
CA CYS A 52 -3.13 15.80 -12.54
C CYS A 52 -4.58 15.34 -12.63
N CYS A 53 -5.37 15.65 -11.60
CA CYS A 53 -6.81 15.45 -11.65
C CYS A 53 -7.46 16.27 -12.77
N LYS A 54 -8.42 15.64 -13.46
CA LYS A 54 -9.18 16.27 -14.54
C LYS A 54 -10.57 16.65 -14.03
N ASP A 55 -10.98 17.88 -14.32
CA ASP A 55 -12.31 18.36 -13.94
C ASP A 55 -13.40 17.42 -14.45
N GLY A 56 -14.33 17.07 -13.57
CA GLY A 56 -15.44 16.20 -13.92
C GLY A 56 -15.13 14.70 -13.90
N LYS A 57 -13.86 14.27 -13.95
CA LYS A 57 -13.47 12.85 -13.96
C LYS A 57 -13.66 12.23 -12.56
N TRP A 58 -14.20 11.03 -12.50
CA TRP A 58 -14.33 10.28 -11.24
C TRP A 58 -13.12 9.37 -11.04
N TYR A 59 -12.53 9.44 -9.86
CA TYR A 59 -11.40 8.63 -9.41
C TYR A 59 -11.84 7.70 -8.29
N THR A 60 -11.39 6.45 -8.33
CA THR A 60 -11.74 5.44 -7.32
C THR A 60 -10.87 5.63 -6.09
N THR A 61 -11.44 5.38 -4.91
CA THR A 61 -10.71 5.40 -3.63
C THR A 61 -10.78 4.02 -2.98
N TYR A 62 -9.79 3.74 -2.14
CA TYR A 62 -9.65 2.51 -1.39
C TYR A 62 -9.25 2.81 0.06
N LYS A 63 -9.74 1.98 0.99
CA LYS A 63 -9.30 1.97 2.40
C LYS A 63 -8.55 0.68 2.76
N CYS A 64 -8.29 -0.14 1.75
CA CYS A 64 -7.70 -1.45 1.87
C CYS A 64 -6.74 -1.68 0.72
N SER A 65 -5.86 -2.65 0.87
CA SER A 65 -4.93 -3.11 -0.15
C SER A 65 -5.03 -4.63 -0.28
N PRO A 66 -4.47 -5.25 -1.34
CA PRO A 66 -4.39 -6.69 -1.44
C PRO A 66 -3.72 -7.34 -0.21
N PRO A 67 -3.99 -8.62 0.09
CA PRO A 67 -3.40 -9.30 1.25
C PRO A 67 -1.87 -9.30 1.23
N VAL A 68 -1.25 -8.99 2.38
CA VAL A 68 0.20 -9.07 2.56
C VAL A 68 0.63 -10.52 2.76
N SER A 69 1.74 -10.90 2.13
CA SER A 69 2.39 -12.22 2.23
C SER A 69 3.91 -12.06 2.15
N SER A 70 4.64 -13.18 2.17
CA SER A 70 6.10 -13.19 1.91
C SER A 70 6.47 -12.80 0.47
N GLN A 71 5.51 -12.74 -0.45
CA GLN A 71 5.69 -12.32 -1.85
C GLN A 71 4.47 -11.48 -2.30
N THR A 72 4.24 -10.35 -1.62
CA THR A 72 3.13 -9.46 -1.93
C THR A 72 3.37 -8.81 -3.29
N LYS A 73 2.51 -9.10 -4.28
CA LYS A 73 2.61 -8.45 -5.60
C LYS A 73 2.21 -6.97 -5.48
N ALA A 74 3.01 -6.09 -6.06
CA ALA A 74 2.75 -4.65 -6.12
C ALA A 74 3.20 -4.04 -7.44
N THR A 75 2.78 -2.81 -7.69
CA THR A 75 3.36 -1.94 -8.69
C THR A 75 4.31 -0.98 -7.97
N LEU A 76 5.56 -0.92 -8.43
CA LEU A 76 6.54 0.08 -8.01
C LEU A 76 6.32 1.33 -8.86
N THR A 77 6.16 2.48 -8.23
CA THR A 77 6.14 3.80 -8.87
C THR A 77 7.37 4.62 -8.45
N LEU A 78 7.64 5.70 -9.18
CA LEU A 78 8.73 6.61 -8.88
C LEU A 78 8.18 7.87 -8.21
N ASN A 79 8.77 8.25 -7.08
CA ASN A 79 8.44 9.48 -6.35
C ASN A 79 9.71 10.10 -5.76
N SER A 80 9.74 11.43 -5.69
CA SER A 80 10.71 12.20 -4.93
C SER A 80 10.13 12.61 -3.58
N PHE A 81 10.86 12.26 -2.52
CA PHE A 81 10.54 12.64 -1.13
C PHE A 81 11.35 13.88 -0.69
N GLU A 82 12.00 14.56 -1.63
CA GLU A 82 12.77 15.78 -1.37
C GLU A 82 11.86 17.01 -1.24
N PRO A 83 12.33 18.11 -0.64
CA PRO A 83 11.63 19.39 -0.72
C PRO A 83 11.40 19.77 -2.19
N ASP A 84 10.20 20.28 -2.48
CA ASP A 84 9.76 20.66 -3.83
C ASP A 84 9.66 19.49 -4.85
N GLY A 85 9.82 18.24 -4.41
CA GLY A 85 9.54 17.04 -5.20
C GLY A 85 8.04 16.80 -5.42
N ASP A 86 7.70 15.78 -6.20
CA ASP A 86 6.32 15.37 -6.48
C ASP A 86 5.61 14.69 -5.30
N GLY A 87 6.36 14.24 -4.28
CA GLY A 87 5.78 13.79 -3.00
C GLY A 87 5.13 14.90 -2.18
N GLY A 88 5.41 16.17 -2.51
CA GLY A 88 4.73 17.32 -1.91
C GLY A 88 5.13 17.63 -0.46
N ALA A 89 4.31 17.17 0.49
CA ALA A 89 4.49 17.46 1.91
C ALA A 89 5.59 16.59 2.55
N PRO A 90 6.12 16.94 3.75
CA PRO A 90 6.99 16.05 4.50
C PRO A 90 6.28 14.72 4.83
N SER A 91 7.02 13.62 4.85
CA SER A 91 6.43 12.28 4.96
C SER A 91 5.74 11.99 6.30
N GLU A 92 4.62 11.27 6.24
CA GLU A 92 3.68 11.06 7.36
C GLU A 92 4.31 10.35 8.57
N CYS A 93 5.30 9.47 8.38
CA CYS A 93 5.85 8.69 9.49
C CYS A 93 6.70 9.53 10.45
N ASP A 94 7.36 10.58 9.97
CA ASP A 94 8.33 11.34 10.76
C ASP A 94 8.31 12.86 10.54
N ASN A 95 7.41 13.38 9.69
CA ASN A 95 7.32 14.78 9.31
C ASN A 95 8.63 15.34 8.72
N GLN A 96 9.35 14.53 7.95
CA GLN A 96 10.61 14.92 7.31
C GLN A 96 10.58 14.68 5.80
N TYR A 97 11.38 15.46 5.09
CA TYR A 97 11.78 15.14 3.72
C TYR A 97 12.94 14.13 3.75
N HIS A 98 13.03 13.30 2.71
CA HIS A 98 14.06 12.26 2.55
C HIS A 98 14.76 12.43 1.21
N SER A 99 16.07 12.19 1.14
CA SER A 99 16.81 12.40 -0.10
C SER A 99 16.45 11.36 -1.15
N ASP A 100 16.52 11.73 -2.43
CA ASP A 100 16.39 10.80 -3.56
C ASP A 100 17.47 9.71 -3.59
N ASP A 101 18.55 9.91 -2.83
CA ASP A 101 19.62 8.92 -2.65
C ASP A 101 19.40 7.98 -1.44
N ASP A 102 18.36 8.22 -0.62
CA ASP A 102 17.96 7.32 0.47
C ASP A 102 16.94 6.28 -0.04
N PRO A 103 17.12 4.97 0.25
CA PRO A 103 16.16 3.95 -0.17
C PRO A 103 14.90 3.99 0.73
N VAL A 104 13.98 4.89 0.39
CA VAL A 104 12.72 5.10 1.10
C VAL A 104 11.51 4.87 0.18
N VAL A 105 10.36 4.55 0.79
CA VAL A 105 9.09 4.30 0.10
C VAL A 105 7.87 4.81 0.86
N ALA A 106 6.81 5.09 0.13
CA ALA A 106 5.43 5.16 0.62
C ALA A 106 4.69 3.86 0.29
N LEU A 107 3.68 3.51 1.08
CA LEU A 107 2.81 2.36 0.83
C LEU A 107 1.37 2.81 0.65
N SER A 108 0.61 2.19 -0.27
CA SER A 108 -0.84 2.38 -0.34
C SER A 108 -1.49 2.23 1.04
N THR A 109 -2.51 3.05 1.34
CA THR A 109 -3.20 3.11 2.64
C THR A 109 -3.39 1.77 3.36
N GLY A 110 -3.89 0.74 2.66
CA GLY A 110 -4.15 -0.56 3.28
C GLY A 110 -2.87 -1.29 3.72
N TRP A 111 -1.77 -1.11 3.00
CA TRP A 111 -0.45 -1.63 3.37
C TRP A 111 0.27 -0.73 4.38
N TYR A 112 0.12 0.58 4.28
CA TYR A 112 0.59 1.52 5.30
C TYR A 112 0.02 1.19 6.69
N ASN A 113 -1.26 0.78 6.73
CA ASN A 113 -1.92 0.18 7.89
C ASN A 113 -1.86 1.08 9.13
N ASN A 114 -2.31 2.33 8.96
CA ASN A 114 -2.32 3.37 9.99
C ASN A 114 -0.94 3.54 10.65
N GLY A 115 0.11 3.61 9.84
CA GLY A 115 1.49 3.80 10.30
C GLY A 115 2.12 2.60 11.00
N LYS A 116 1.49 1.41 11.02
CA LYS A 116 2.10 0.22 11.64
C LYS A 116 3.41 -0.22 10.99
N ARG A 117 3.64 0.17 9.73
CA ARG A 117 4.90 -0.06 9.02
C ARG A 117 5.86 1.12 9.06
N CYS A 118 5.49 2.24 9.68
CA CYS A 118 6.33 3.42 9.72
C CYS A 118 7.72 3.13 10.27
N LEU A 119 8.72 3.63 9.56
CA LEU A 119 10.14 3.53 9.88
C LEU A 119 10.68 2.09 9.95
N ASN A 120 9.85 1.10 9.64
CA ASN A 120 10.27 -0.27 9.41
C ASN A 120 10.77 -0.43 7.98
N TYR A 121 11.54 -1.48 7.76
CA TYR A 121 12.03 -1.81 6.44
C TYR A 121 11.17 -2.88 5.78
N ILE A 122 11.09 -2.82 4.46
CA ILE A 122 10.56 -3.88 3.61
C ILE A 122 11.64 -4.36 2.64
N ASN A 123 11.52 -5.59 2.18
CA ASN A 123 12.31 -6.10 1.06
C ASN A 123 11.50 -5.91 -0.22
N ILE A 124 12.12 -5.32 -1.23
CA ILE A 124 11.52 -5.13 -2.56
C ILE A 124 12.32 -5.97 -3.55
N HIS A 125 11.62 -6.79 -4.32
CA HIS A 125 12.18 -7.68 -5.33
C HIS A 125 11.65 -7.32 -6.72
N GLY A 126 12.55 -7.04 -7.65
CA GLY A 126 12.23 -6.66 -9.03
C GLY A 126 13.42 -6.91 -9.94
N LYS A 127 13.18 -7.32 -11.19
CA LYS A 127 14.22 -7.57 -12.22
C LYS A 127 15.36 -8.50 -11.75
N GLY A 128 15.07 -9.46 -10.87
CA GLY A 128 16.05 -10.40 -10.32
C GLY A 128 16.99 -9.81 -9.27
N LYS A 129 16.77 -8.56 -8.84
CA LYS A 129 17.48 -7.91 -7.74
C LYS A 129 16.55 -7.67 -6.55
N SER A 130 17.17 -7.30 -5.44
CA SER A 130 16.48 -7.01 -4.18
C SER A 130 17.07 -5.76 -3.55
N VAL A 131 16.23 -4.93 -2.94
CA VAL A 131 16.64 -3.77 -2.15
C VAL A 131 15.83 -3.72 -0.88
N ARG A 132 16.48 -3.30 0.21
CA ARG A 132 15.82 -3.03 1.48
C ARG A 132 15.51 -1.54 1.53
N ALA A 133 14.24 -1.18 1.72
CA ALA A 133 13.81 0.22 1.75
C ALA A 133 13.00 0.52 3.02
N LYS A 134 13.11 1.73 3.53
CA LYS A 134 12.38 2.17 4.73
C LYS A 134 11.03 2.75 4.32
N VAL A 135 9.96 2.33 4.99
CA VAL A 135 8.64 2.95 4.83
C VAL A 135 8.65 4.27 5.59
N VAL A 136 8.52 5.38 4.87
CA VAL A 136 8.50 6.73 5.44
C VAL A 136 7.16 7.42 5.29
N ASP A 137 6.29 6.93 4.40
CA ASP A 137 5.08 7.65 4.04
C ASP A 137 3.87 6.75 3.69
N GLU A 138 2.72 7.40 3.57
CA GLU A 138 1.50 6.83 3.01
C GLU A 138 1.28 7.33 1.57
N CYS A 139 1.06 6.39 0.64
CA CYS A 139 0.48 6.73 -0.66
C CYS A 139 -1.05 6.71 -0.50
N ASP A 140 -1.65 7.88 -0.23
CA ASP A 140 -3.06 7.96 0.18
C ASP A 140 -4.00 7.53 -0.96
N SER A 141 -4.64 6.39 -0.76
CA SER A 141 -5.63 5.84 -1.68
C SER A 141 -7.07 6.22 -1.34
N THR A 142 -7.28 6.94 -0.24
CA THR A 142 -8.57 7.38 0.28
C THR A 142 -8.99 8.74 -0.25
N MET A 143 -8.04 9.62 -0.55
CA MET A 143 -8.26 11.01 -0.97
C MET A 143 -7.28 11.46 -2.06
N GLY A 144 -7.47 12.68 -2.57
CA GLY A 144 -6.78 13.23 -3.73
C GLY A 144 -7.59 14.35 -4.40
N CYS A 145 -7.08 14.91 -5.49
CA CYS A 145 -7.73 15.97 -6.27
C CYS A 145 -8.09 17.24 -5.45
N ASP A 146 -7.32 17.53 -4.42
CA ASP A 146 -7.46 18.70 -3.55
C ASP A 146 -6.08 19.33 -3.26
N SER A 147 -6.05 20.41 -2.50
CA SER A 147 -4.81 21.14 -2.21
C SER A 147 -3.77 20.34 -1.43
N ASP A 148 -4.23 19.40 -0.60
CA ASP A 148 -3.34 18.68 0.32
C ASP A 148 -2.55 17.59 -0.44
N HIS A 149 -3.08 17.16 -1.58
CA HIS A 149 -2.48 16.18 -2.49
C HIS A 149 -1.97 16.82 -3.79
N ASP A 150 -1.74 18.14 -3.79
CA ASP A 150 -1.31 18.91 -4.98
C ASP A 150 -2.17 18.66 -6.23
N TYR A 151 -3.46 18.35 -6.02
CA TYR A 151 -4.42 17.97 -7.06
C TYR A 151 -4.04 16.72 -7.89
N GLN A 152 -3.14 15.87 -7.39
CA GLN A 152 -2.88 14.53 -7.91
C GLN A 152 -4.04 13.58 -7.58
N PRO A 153 -4.29 12.53 -8.37
CA PRO A 153 -5.34 11.56 -8.09
C PRO A 153 -5.05 10.71 -6.85
N PRO A 154 -6.08 10.07 -6.26
CA PRO A 154 -5.85 9.08 -5.20
C PRO A 154 -4.93 7.97 -5.68
N CYS A 155 -4.03 7.56 -4.81
CA CYS A 155 -3.11 6.46 -5.05
C CYS A 155 -3.90 5.17 -5.33
N PRO A 156 -3.46 4.33 -6.29
CA PRO A 156 -3.95 2.96 -6.39
C PRO A 156 -3.66 2.17 -5.10
N ASN A 157 -4.37 1.07 -4.90
CA ASN A 157 -4.32 0.35 -3.62
C ASN A 157 -3.25 -0.75 -3.53
N ASN A 158 -2.37 -0.83 -4.52
CA ASN A 158 -1.35 -1.86 -4.66
C ASN A 158 0.02 -1.27 -5.03
N ILE A 159 0.31 -0.06 -4.56
CA ILE A 159 1.51 0.72 -4.86
C ILE A 159 2.53 0.61 -3.73
N VAL A 160 3.79 0.44 -4.15
CA VAL A 160 4.98 0.81 -3.38
C VAL A 160 5.58 1.99 -4.12
N ASP A 161 5.50 3.18 -3.54
CA ASP A 161 5.91 4.40 -4.21
C ASP A 161 7.31 4.78 -3.75
N ALA A 162 8.27 4.85 -4.67
CA ALA A 162 9.67 4.67 -4.31
C ALA A 162 10.61 5.75 -4.83
N SER A 163 11.55 6.12 -3.95
CA SER A 163 12.68 7.00 -4.26
C SER A 163 13.55 6.50 -5.42
N LYS A 164 14.26 7.42 -6.06
CA LYS A 164 15.22 7.13 -7.14
C LYS A 164 16.27 6.10 -6.70
N ALA A 165 16.70 6.11 -5.45
CA ALA A 165 17.63 5.13 -4.87
C ALA A 165 17.13 3.68 -4.95
N VAL A 166 15.83 3.43 -4.73
CA VAL A 166 15.23 2.09 -4.82
C VAL A 166 15.31 1.58 -6.26
N TRP A 167 14.95 2.41 -7.23
CA TRP A 167 15.02 2.09 -8.66
C TRP A 167 16.45 1.79 -9.11
N LYS A 168 17.41 2.64 -8.72
CA LYS A 168 18.86 2.44 -8.97
C LYS A 168 19.35 1.11 -8.38
N ALA A 169 18.97 0.79 -7.14
CA ALA A 169 19.38 -0.44 -6.45
C ALA A 169 18.82 -1.71 -7.11
N LEU A 170 17.59 -1.64 -7.63
CA LEU A 170 17.01 -2.70 -8.45
C LEU A 170 17.66 -2.84 -9.84
N GLY A 171 18.54 -1.90 -10.21
CA GLY A 171 19.29 -1.92 -11.46
C GLY A 171 18.42 -1.68 -12.69
N VAL A 172 17.31 -0.96 -12.53
CA VAL A 172 16.44 -0.57 -13.63
C VAL A 172 17.08 0.64 -14.33
N PRO A 173 17.29 0.61 -15.66
CA PRO A 173 17.74 1.79 -16.40
C PRO A 173 16.77 2.96 -16.22
N GLU A 174 17.27 4.19 -16.09
CA GLU A 174 16.43 5.39 -15.92
C GLU A 174 15.40 5.58 -17.04
N SER A 175 15.71 5.13 -18.27
CA SER A 175 14.77 5.14 -19.41
C SER A 175 13.52 4.27 -19.20
N ASP A 176 13.58 3.35 -18.26
CA ASP A 176 12.54 2.37 -17.96
C ASP A 176 11.86 2.66 -16.61
N TRP A 177 12.14 3.81 -15.99
CA TRP A 177 11.47 4.25 -14.77
C TRP A 177 10.06 4.75 -15.09
N GLY A 178 9.19 4.71 -14.07
CA GLY A 178 7.76 4.98 -14.19
C GLY A 178 7.00 3.94 -13.38
N GLU A 179 6.58 2.84 -14.02
CA GLU A 179 5.87 1.75 -13.36
C GLU A 179 6.53 0.39 -13.61
N MET A 180 6.64 -0.44 -12.57
CA MET A 180 7.16 -1.80 -12.70
C MET A 180 6.50 -2.78 -11.73
N ASP A 181 6.12 -3.96 -12.23
CA ASP A 181 5.68 -5.07 -11.38
C ASP A 181 6.82 -5.54 -10.46
N ILE A 182 6.53 -5.63 -9.16
CA ILE A 182 7.45 -6.12 -8.12
C ILE A 182 6.77 -7.09 -7.16
N TYR A 183 7.58 -7.70 -6.30
CA TYR A 183 7.14 -8.36 -5.08
C TYR A 183 7.78 -7.68 -3.87
N TRP A 184 7.06 -7.60 -2.76
CA TRP A 184 7.61 -7.12 -1.50
C TRP A 184 7.19 -7.96 -0.30
N SER A 185 7.97 -7.86 0.77
CA SER A 185 7.67 -8.48 2.07
C SER A 185 8.09 -7.57 3.20
N ASP A 186 7.45 -7.72 4.36
CA ASP A 186 8.00 -7.19 5.62
C ASP A 186 9.40 -7.80 5.85
N THR A 187 10.29 -7.06 6.52
CA THR A 187 11.55 -7.64 7.00
C THR A 187 11.31 -8.33 8.34
N ASP A 188 11.85 -9.55 8.49
CA ASP A 188 11.86 -10.27 9.76
C ASP A 188 12.61 -9.49 10.88
#